data_AF-A0A1C6B3V8-F1
#
_entry.id   AF-A0A1C6B3V8-F1
#
_cell.length_a   1.000
_cell.length_b   1.000
_cell.length_c   1.000
_cell.angle_alpha   90.00
_cell.angle_beta   90.00
_cell.angle_gamma   90.00
#
_symmetry.space_group_name_H-M   'P 1'
#
loop_
_entity.id
_entity.type
_entity.pdbx_description
1 polymer ?
#
loop_
_entity_poly.entity_id
_entity_poly.type
_entity_poly.pdbx_seq_one_letter_code
_entity_poly.pdbx_strand_id
1 'polypeptide(L)' 'MYFRPAAEAELRGYIRTGEPMDKAGAYGVQGLGALLVERLDGDFFNVMGLPVLRLSRMLERFGVHFFC' A
#
# COMPACT_ATOMS: atom_id res chain seq x y z
N MET A 1 -2.25 -1.41 9.28
CA MET A 1 -2.92 -2.13 8.17
C MET A 1 -3.46 -3.43 8.72
N TYR A 2 -4.71 -3.74 8.41
CA TYR A 2 -5.44 -4.88 8.94
C TYR A 2 -5.84 -5.78 7.78
N PHE A 3 -5.45 -7.04 7.88
CA PHE A 3 -5.82 -8.08 6.92
C PHE A 3 -7.03 -8.83 7.45
N ARG A 4 -7.94 -9.20 6.56
CA ARG A 4 -9.03 -10.10 6.91
C ARG A 4 -8.50 -11.53 7.10
N PRO A 5 -9.19 -12.37 7.87
CA PRO A 5 -9.01 -13.81 7.77
C PRO A 5 -9.20 -14.29 6.32
N ALA A 6 -8.31 -15.16 5.85
CA ALA A 6 -8.36 -15.75 4.52
C ALA A 6 -8.17 -17.26 4.61
N ALA A 7 -8.93 -18.01 3.83
CA ALA A 7 -8.76 -19.46 3.76
C ALA A 7 -7.43 -19.79 3.07
N GLU A 8 -6.83 -20.93 3.42
CA GLU A 8 -5.56 -21.36 2.84
C GLU A 8 -5.63 -21.47 1.30
N ALA A 9 -6.78 -21.88 0.76
CA ALA A 9 -7.00 -21.94 -0.68
C ALA A 9 -6.91 -20.56 -1.36
N GLU A 10 -7.40 -19.50 -0.71
CA GLU A 10 -7.33 -18.12 -1.21
C GLU A 10 -5.87 -17.64 -1.21
N LEU A 11 -5.14 -17.91 -0.12
CA LEU A 11 -3.73 -17.54 0.02
C LEU A 11 -2.86 -18.27 -1.01
N ARG A 12 -3.06 -19.58 -1.19
CA ARG A 12 -2.38 -20.36 -2.25
C ARG A 12 -2.76 -19.85 -3.63
N GLY A 13 -4.02 -19.47 -3.83
CA GLY A 13 -4.50 -18.83 -5.05
C GLY A 13 -3.72 -17.56 -5.36
N TYR A 14 -3.58 -16.67 -4.37
CA TYR A 14 -2.83 -15.43 -4.48
C TYR A 14 -1.33 -15.65 -4.68
N ILE A 15 -0.70 -16.60 -3.99
CA ILE A 15 0.72 -16.94 -4.18
C ILE A 15 1.01 -17.39 -5.62
N ARG A 16 0.10 -18.17 -6.22
CA ARG A 16 0.25 -18.64 -7.61
C ARG A 16 0.19 -17.53 -8.65
N THR A 17 -0.31 -16.33 -8.33
CA THR A 17 -0.34 -15.22 -9.28
C THR A 17 1.06 -14.64 -9.51
N GLY A 18 2.02 -14.93 -8.61
CA GLY A 18 3.37 -14.35 -8.64
C GLY A 18 3.43 -12.89 -8.17
N GLU A 19 2.29 -12.20 -8.02
CA GLU A 19 2.21 -10.83 -7.51
C GLU A 19 2.91 -10.62 -6.15
N PRO A 20 2.89 -11.55 -5.17
CA PRO A 20 3.55 -11.28 -3.89
C PRO A 20 5.09 -11.36 -3.94
N MET A 21 5.69 -11.88 -5.02
CA MET A 21 7.11 -12.26 -5.04
C MET A 21 8.07 -11.05 -5.09
N ASP A 22 7.59 -9.91 -5.61
CA ASP A 22 8.37 -8.68 -5.73
C ASP A 22 7.93 -7.58 -4.74
N LYS A 23 7.09 -7.92 -3.75
CA LYS A 23 6.48 -6.93 -2.84
C LYS A 23 6.91 -7.16 -1.41
N ALA A 24 7.35 -6.09 -0.75
CA ALA A 24 7.60 -6.11 0.68
C ALA A 24 6.32 -6.46 1.44
N GLY A 25 6.40 -7.45 2.34
CA GLY A 25 5.22 -7.98 3.04
C GLY A 25 4.37 -8.95 2.22
N ALA A 26 4.83 -9.36 1.03
CA ALA A 26 4.17 -10.34 0.17
C ALA A 26 2.71 -9.99 -0.18
N TYR A 27 2.38 -8.70 -0.27
CA TYR A 27 1.08 -8.24 -0.76
C TYR A 27 1.21 -6.93 -1.55
N GLY A 28 0.33 -6.72 -2.55
CA GLY A 28 0.21 -5.45 -3.26
C GLY A 28 -1.10 -4.74 -2.96
N VAL A 29 -1.04 -3.52 -2.41
CA VAL A 29 -2.25 -2.71 -2.14
C VAL A 29 -2.96 -2.22 -3.42
N GLN A 30 -2.28 -2.26 -4.56
CA GLN A 30 -2.83 -1.87 -5.88
C GLN A 30 -3.23 -3.06 -6.77
N GLY A 31 -2.95 -4.29 -6.34
CA GLY A 31 -3.20 -5.50 -7.11
C GLY A 31 -4.18 -6.44 -6.40
N LEU A 32 -4.09 -7.74 -6.69
CA LEU A 32 -4.94 -8.76 -6.07
C LEU A 32 -4.73 -8.83 -4.55
N GLY A 33 -3.57 -8.38 -4.05
CA GLY A 33 -3.31 -8.26 -2.61
C GLY A 33 -4.28 -7.32 -1.89
N ALA A 34 -4.93 -6.39 -2.60
CA ALA A 34 -5.95 -5.50 -2.04
C ALA A 34 -7.15 -6.27 -1.49
N LEU A 35 -7.48 -7.44 -2.06
CA LEU A 35 -8.59 -8.29 -1.62
C LEU A 35 -8.36 -8.95 -0.24
N LEU A 36 -7.13 -8.88 0.26
CA LEU A 36 -6.75 -9.37 1.59
C LEU A 36 -6.81 -8.28 2.66
N VAL A 37 -6.96 -7.01 2.25
CA VAL A 37 -6.90 -5.84 3.14
C VAL A 37 -8.30 -5.47 3.60
N GLU A 38 -8.54 -5.52 4.91
CA GLU A 38 -9.83 -5.16 5.51
C GLU A 38 -9.90 -3.68 5.88
N ARG A 39 -8.82 -3.16 6.45
CA ARG A 39 -8.74 -1.76 6.88
C ARG A 39 -7.33 -1.21 6.79
N LEU A 40 -7.21 0.05 6.39
CA LEU A 40 -5.97 0.81 6.49
C LEU A 40 -6.19 1.99 7.44
N ASP A 41 -5.47 1.97 8.56
CA ASP A 41 -5.37 3.11 9.46
C ASP A 41 -4.00 3.76 9.25
N GLY A 42 -4.00 5.02 8.82
CA GLY A 42 -2.80 5.78 8.50
C GLY A 42 -2.81 6.35 7.09
N ASP A 43 -1.62 6.66 6.57
CA ASP A 43 -1.43 7.26 5.25
C ASP A 43 -1.28 6.16 4.19
N PHE A 44 -2.25 6.07 3.29
CA PHE A 44 -2.23 5.15 2.14
C PHE A 44 -0.99 5.35 1.27
N PHE A 45 -0.56 6.60 1.07
CA PHE A 45 0.60 6.89 0.23
C PHE A 45 1.92 6.45 0.87
N ASN A 46 1.99 6.39 2.21
CA ASN A 46 3.11 5.71 2.88
C ASN A 46 3.15 4.22 2.54
N VAL A 47 2.01 3.54 2.53
CA VAL A 47 1.93 2.12 2.17
C VAL A 47 2.32 1.89 0.70
N MET A 48 2.03 2.85 -0.16
CA MET A 48 2.47 2.93 -1.54
C MET A 48 3.97 3.21 -1.72
N GLY A 49 4.68 3.62 -0.67
CA GLY A 49 6.12 3.89 -0.68
C GLY A 49 6.53 5.37 -0.66
N LEU A 50 5.60 6.32 -0.71
CA LEU A 50 5.91 7.75 -0.62
C LEU A 50 4.79 8.55 0.06
N PRO A 51 4.99 9.13 1.25
CA PRO A 51 3.97 9.96 1.90
C PRO A 51 3.79 11.30 1.21
N VAL A 52 2.92 11.37 0.21
CA VAL A 52 2.71 12.57 -0.62
C VAL A 52 2.34 13.78 0.23
N LEU A 53 1.45 13.64 1.21
CA LEU A 53 1.05 14.75 2.09
C LEU A 53 2.19 15.25 2.98
N ARG A 54 3.02 14.34 3.50
CA ARG A 54 4.17 14.74 4.32
C ARG A 54 5.22 15.41 3.44
N LEU A 55 5.46 14.85 2.25
CA LEU A 55 6.41 15.37 1.29
C LEU A 55 6.00 16.77 0.81
N SER A 56 4.73 17.00 0.49
CA SER A 56 4.26 18.33 0.06
C SER A 56 4.52 19.40 1.13
N ARG A 57 4.19 19.12 2.39
CA ARG A 57 4.48 20.01 3.53
C ARG A 57 5.98 20.24 3.74
N MET A 58 6.81 19.24 3.46
CA MET A 58 8.27 19.41 3.51
C MET A 58 8.77 20.31 2.38
N LEU A 59 8.27 20.10 1.16
CA LEU A 59 8.64 20.84 -0.05
C LEU A 59 8.22 22.32 0.02
N GLU A 60 7.09 22.64 0.66
CA GLU A 60 6.69 24.02 0.93
C GLU A 60 7.75 24.80 1.72
N ARG A 61 8.46 24.15 2.65
CA ARG A 61 9.57 24.77 3.40
C ARG A 61 10.79 25.08 2.54
N PHE A 62 10.86 24.50 1.36
CA PHE A 62 11.89 24.77 0.35
C PHE A 62 11.38 25.66 -0.79
N GLY A 63 10.19 26.27 -0.65
CA GLY A 63 9.61 27.17 -1.64
C GLY A 63 8.95 26.49 -2.85
N VAL A 64 8.70 25.18 -2.77
CA VAL A 64 7.98 24.44 -3.80
C VAL A 64 6.50 24.36 -3.40
N HIS A 65 5.64 25.04 -4.16
CA HIS A 65 4.20 25.15 -3.89
C HIS A 65 3.39 24.44 -4.98
N PHE A 66 2.41 23.63 -4.56
CA PHE A 66 1.58 22.84 -5.48
C PHE A 66 0.18 23.42 -5.74
N PHE A 67 -0.25 24.42 -4.95
CA PHE A 67 -1.58 25.04 -5.03
C PHE A 67 -1.52 26.57 -5.20
N CYS A 68 -0.43 27.09 -5.78
CA CYS A 68 -0.28 28.51 -6.11
C CYS A 68 -0.81 28.82 -7.51
#